data_AF-A0A8S2E6V6-F1
#
_entry.id   AF-A0A8S2E6V6-F1
#
_cell.length_a   1.000
_cell.length_b   1.000
_cell.length_c   1.000
_cell.angle_alpha   90.00
_cell.angle_beta   90.00
_cell.angle_gamma   90.00
#
_symmetry.space_group_name_H-M   'P 1'
#
loop_
_entity.id
_entity.type
_entity.pdbx_description
1 polymer ?
#
loop_
_entity_poly.entity_id
_entity_poly.type
_entity_poly.pdbx_seq_one_letter_code
_entity_poly.pdbx_strand_id
1 'polypeptide(L)'
;MTTIEDMSLLQYTSLLSIIVVSILISIYYQSTNFNHIRFRLTHTLLTYKYRLWSRSNDNNDQTSFEYKAFKTLMERLEIFSLNLTADPLDVAKEFRKKYQFSDILPRSMRCHIKKKQYTFDNRLVNGYWIDDSDEERQTPTANIILYFHGGAYIAGDMRGYCGYECHLSNLFNISVYHLEYRRAPEYRLPVIVDDALILYKALLNEDARINQKLIVMGDSAGGGLSLLLIQQIVKQQLPIPRGIILLSPWADLSLTGESNKRYPDLMFVYNYLVWSVKQATGNEDLNKNTDPLVSPVFGSFKNFPPMYLSVGTAELSESDALAIYKKAKQQNVNVQIEIGQNLMHTYPIFYLYYPEAQQTLNNIKRWIEKILLD
;
A
#
# COMPACT_ATOMS: atom_id res chain seq x y z
N MET A 1 38.13 -29.49 4.72
CA MET A 1 38.67 -28.44 5.61
C MET A 1 38.79 -27.17 4.79
N THR A 2 37.75 -26.33 4.76
CA THR A 2 37.90 -24.93 4.36
C THR A 2 38.75 -24.26 5.43
N THR A 3 39.88 -23.66 5.05
CA THR A 3 40.80 -23.02 5.99
C THR A 3 40.17 -21.74 6.53
N ILE A 4 40.65 -21.28 7.69
CA ILE A 4 40.20 -20.03 8.34
C ILE A 4 40.39 -18.81 7.40
N GLU A 5 41.37 -18.89 6.49
CA GLU A 5 41.64 -17.87 5.45
C GLU A 5 40.61 -17.87 4.32
N ASP A 6 40.11 -19.03 3.88
CA ASP A 6 39.03 -19.09 2.88
C ASP A 6 37.72 -18.51 3.44
N MET A 7 37.46 -18.72 4.73
CA MET A 7 36.32 -18.11 5.42
C MET A 7 36.44 -16.59 5.54
N SER A 8 37.63 -16.07 5.84
CA SER A 8 37.83 -14.62 5.95
C SER A 8 37.70 -13.95 4.58
N LEU A 9 38.25 -14.54 3.52
CA LEU A 9 38.14 -14.01 2.16
C LEU A 9 36.70 -14.03 1.63
N LEU A 10 35.93 -15.09 1.91
CA LEU A 10 34.49 -15.14 1.59
C LEU A 10 33.68 -14.09 2.37
N GLN A 11 34.04 -13.86 3.64
CA GLN A 11 33.41 -12.83 4.47
C GLN A 11 33.72 -11.42 3.96
N TYR A 12 34.98 -11.13 3.60
CA TYR A 12 35.39 -9.83 3.07
C TYR A 12 34.77 -9.53 1.69
N THR A 13 34.75 -10.50 0.78
CA THR A 13 34.11 -10.35 -0.54
C THR A 13 32.59 -10.17 -0.42
N SER A 14 31.96 -10.85 0.54
CA SER A 14 30.53 -10.65 0.84
C SER A 14 30.24 -9.29 1.47
N LEU A 15 31.07 -8.80 2.39
CA LEU A 15 30.90 -7.49 3.04
C LEU A 15 31.09 -6.34 2.05
N LEU A 16 32.09 -6.44 1.16
CA LEU A 16 32.31 -5.45 0.11
C LEU A 16 31.11 -5.41 -0.86
N SER A 17 30.59 -6.58 -1.24
CA SER A 17 29.39 -6.68 -2.08
C SER A 17 28.15 -6.06 -1.40
N ILE A 18 27.97 -6.27 -0.10
CA ILE A 18 26.89 -5.68 0.71
C ILE A 18 26.96 -4.16 0.71
N ILE A 19 28.15 -3.60 0.94
CA ILE A 19 28.40 -2.16 0.94
C ILE A 19 28.14 -1.60 -0.46
N VAL A 20 28.66 -2.24 -1.50
CA VAL A 20 28.49 -1.82 -2.90
C VAL A 20 27.01 -1.83 -3.29
N VAL A 21 26.24 -2.89 -3.03
CA VAL A 21 24.81 -2.93 -3.38
C VAL A 21 24.00 -1.86 -2.64
N SER A 22 24.29 -1.67 -1.34
CA SER A 22 23.61 -0.65 -0.52
C SER A 22 23.90 0.76 -1.03
N ILE A 23 25.15 1.02 -1.42
CA ILE A 23 25.59 2.29 -2.01
C ILE A 23 24.99 2.47 -3.40
N LEU A 24 25.07 1.47 -4.29
CA LEU A 24 24.57 1.56 -5.66
C LEU A 24 23.06 1.81 -5.72
N ILE A 25 22.27 1.19 -4.85
CA ILE A 25 20.83 1.46 -4.77
C ILE A 25 20.58 2.88 -4.26
N SER A 26 21.31 3.31 -3.24
CA SER A 26 21.21 4.69 -2.75
C SER A 26 21.61 5.71 -3.84
N ILE A 27 22.63 5.40 -4.65
CA ILE A 27 23.04 6.20 -5.82
C ILE A 27 21.98 6.17 -6.91
N TYR A 28 21.39 5.01 -7.20
CA TYR A 28 20.33 4.89 -8.22
C TYR A 28 19.14 5.79 -7.87
N TYR A 29 18.74 5.84 -6.60
CA TYR A 29 17.71 6.75 -6.10
C TYR A 29 18.23 8.15 -5.75
N GLN A 30 19.54 8.43 -5.93
CA GLN A 30 20.29 9.57 -5.38
C GLN A 30 19.81 10.03 -4.00
N SER A 31 19.48 9.06 -3.16
CA SER A 31 18.96 9.34 -1.85
C SER A 31 20.11 9.71 -0.95
N THR A 32 20.20 10.99 -0.61
CA THR A 32 21.03 11.47 0.51
C THR A 32 20.34 11.28 1.86
N ASN A 33 19.14 10.69 1.89
CA ASN A 33 18.44 10.38 3.13
C ASN A 33 19.26 9.35 3.93
N PHE A 34 19.88 9.83 5.00
CA PHE A 34 20.69 9.02 5.89
C PHE A 34 19.89 7.89 6.56
N ASN A 35 18.61 8.11 6.85
CA ASN A 35 17.73 7.07 7.41
C ASN A 35 17.58 5.90 6.44
N HIS A 36 17.36 6.19 5.16
CA HIS A 36 17.24 5.16 4.12
C HIS A 36 18.54 4.37 3.97
N ILE A 37 19.69 5.05 3.84
CA ILE A 37 21.00 4.41 3.71
C ILE A 37 21.27 3.51 4.92
N ARG A 38 21.02 4.02 6.13
CA ARG A 38 21.20 3.25 7.38
C ARG A 38 20.28 2.03 7.42
N PHE A 39 19.00 2.20 7.07
CA PHE A 39 18.03 1.10 7.05
C PHE A 39 18.47 0.04 6.04
N ARG A 40 18.87 0.44 4.83
CA ARG A 40 19.32 -0.47 3.76
C ARG A 40 20.60 -1.23 4.11
N LEU A 41 21.59 -0.56 4.69
CA LEU A 41 22.81 -1.20 5.16
C LEU A 41 22.50 -2.24 6.25
N THR A 42 21.67 -1.87 7.22
CA THR A 42 21.29 -2.77 8.31
C THR A 42 20.50 -3.98 7.78
N HIS A 43 19.57 -3.75 6.84
CA HIS A 43 18.80 -4.79 6.17
C HIS A 43 19.72 -5.78 5.44
N THR A 44 20.71 -5.27 4.72
CA THR A 44 21.62 -6.11 3.94
C THR A 44 22.55 -6.93 4.85
N LEU A 45 23.03 -6.35 5.95
CA LEU A 45 23.81 -7.08 6.98
C LEU A 45 22.98 -8.17 7.66
N LEU A 46 21.73 -7.89 8.02
CA LEU A 46 20.81 -8.88 8.60
C LEU A 46 20.49 -9.99 7.61
N THR A 47 20.29 -9.67 6.33
CA THR A 47 20.06 -10.66 5.27
C THR A 47 21.22 -11.65 5.20
N TYR A 48 22.46 -11.14 5.27
CA TYR A 48 23.65 -11.99 5.31
C TYR A 48 23.71 -12.85 6.58
N LYS A 49 23.38 -12.28 7.75
CA LYS A 49 23.27 -13.04 9.01
C LYS A 49 22.27 -14.20 8.90
N TYR A 50 21.08 -13.95 8.33
CA TYR A 50 20.07 -14.99 8.12
C TYR A 50 20.54 -16.08 7.16
N ARG A 51 21.23 -15.72 6.07
CA ARG A 51 21.83 -16.68 5.13
C ARG A 51 22.87 -17.59 5.79
N LEU A 52 23.68 -17.05 6.70
CA LEU A 52 24.67 -17.85 7.45
C LEU A 52 24.02 -18.76 8.49
N TRP A 53 23.00 -18.27 9.21
CA TRP A 53 22.37 -19.00 10.31
C TRP A 53 21.41 -20.11 9.84
N SER A 54 20.73 -19.92 8.70
CA SER A 54 19.81 -20.91 8.13
C SER A 54 20.48 -22.20 7.64
N ARG A 55 21.82 -22.26 7.61
CA ARG A 55 22.53 -23.53 7.39
C ARG A 55 22.41 -24.50 8.58
N SER A 56 21.79 -24.12 9.70
CA SER A 56 21.69 -24.97 10.89
C SER A 56 20.33 -25.15 11.56
N ASN A 57 19.24 -24.47 11.18
CA ASN A 57 17.86 -24.78 11.63
C ASN A 57 16.82 -23.83 10.98
N ASP A 58 15.83 -24.37 10.26
CA ASP A 58 14.41 -23.96 10.18
C ASP A 58 13.76 -24.50 8.89
N ASN A 59 12.91 -25.53 9.00
CA ASN A 59 12.27 -26.19 7.84
C ASN A 59 10.85 -25.70 7.50
N ASN A 60 10.24 -24.79 8.28
CA ASN A 60 8.82 -24.44 8.11
C ASN A 60 8.52 -23.02 7.61
N ASP A 61 9.48 -22.08 7.65
CA ASP A 61 9.26 -20.71 7.15
C ASP A 61 9.94 -20.51 5.79
N GLN A 62 9.12 -20.54 4.73
CA GLN A 62 9.52 -20.43 3.33
C GLN A 62 9.81 -18.99 2.87
N THR A 63 9.70 -17.99 3.75
CA THR A 63 10.03 -16.62 3.39
C THR A 63 11.53 -16.43 3.14
N SER A 64 11.85 -15.48 2.26
CA SER A 64 13.22 -15.14 1.89
C SER A 64 14.02 -14.62 3.09
N PHE A 65 15.35 -14.77 3.03
CA PHE A 65 16.24 -14.21 4.07
C PHE A 65 16.15 -12.69 4.13
N GLU A 66 15.92 -12.07 2.97
CA GLU A 66 15.66 -10.66 2.78
C GLU A 66 14.40 -10.23 3.54
N TYR A 67 13.31 -11.00 3.42
CA TYR A 67 12.09 -10.72 4.16
C TYR A 67 12.29 -10.91 5.66
N LYS A 68 12.93 -12.00 6.10
CA LYS A 68 13.25 -12.23 7.53
C LYS A 68 14.07 -11.08 8.14
N ALA A 69 15.04 -10.57 7.37
CA ALA A 69 15.81 -9.39 7.75
C ALA A 69 14.96 -8.12 7.84
N PHE A 70 14.09 -7.89 6.84
CA PHE A 70 13.18 -6.74 6.84
C PHE A 70 12.20 -6.80 8.01
N LYS A 71 11.60 -7.97 8.24
CA LYS A 71 10.72 -8.27 9.38
C LYS A 71 11.36 -7.87 10.71
N THR A 72 12.60 -8.30 10.94
CA THR A 72 13.38 -7.97 12.15
C THR A 72 13.60 -6.46 12.32
N LEU A 73 13.76 -5.71 11.23
CA LEU A 73 13.88 -4.27 11.29
C LEU A 73 12.55 -3.60 11.60
N MET A 74 11.48 -4.03 10.95
CA MET A 74 10.14 -3.50 11.18
C MET A 74 9.69 -3.71 12.64
N GLU A 75 9.99 -4.85 13.25
CA GLU A 75 9.74 -5.12 14.68
C GLU A 75 10.43 -4.12 15.63
N ARG A 76 11.50 -3.45 15.17
CA ARG A 76 12.23 -2.43 15.94
C ARG A 76 11.79 -1.00 15.61
N LEU A 77 10.95 -0.82 14.60
CA LEU A 77 10.40 0.48 14.26
C LEU A 77 9.22 0.79 15.18
N GLU A 78 9.35 1.83 15.99
CA GLU A 78 8.28 2.29 16.89
C GLU A 78 7.25 3.18 16.17
N ILE A 79 7.01 2.95 14.87
CA ILE A 79 6.06 3.76 14.06
C ILE A 79 4.66 3.78 14.69
N PHE A 80 4.26 2.63 15.24
CA PHE A 80 2.92 2.41 15.80
C PHE A 80 2.88 2.47 17.33
N SER A 81 4.00 2.86 17.96
CA SER A 81 4.05 3.15 19.40
C SER A 81 3.52 4.57 19.63
N LEU A 82 2.24 4.69 19.97
CA LEU A 82 1.54 5.96 20.14
C LEU A 82 0.83 5.98 21.49
N ASN A 83 0.77 7.16 22.12
CA ASN A 83 -0.01 7.33 23.33
C ASN A 83 -1.50 7.51 23.00
N LEU A 84 -2.21 6.40 22.81
CA LEU A 84 -3.63 6.39 22.42
C LEU A 84 -4.58 7.03 23.46
N THR A 85 -4.09 7.38 24.65
CA THR A 85 -4.86 8.06 25.70
C THR A 85 -4.76 9.59 25.65
N ALA A 86 -3.85 10.14 24.85
CA ALA A 86 -3.71 11.58 24.63
C ALA A 86 -4.84 12.13 23.74
N ASP A 87 -4.84 13.45 23.53
CA ASP A 87 -5.79 14.11 22.63
C ASP A 87 -5.72 13.47 21.21
N PRO A 88 -6.87 13.08 20.61
CA PRO A 88 -6.86 12.40 19.32
C PRO A 88 -6.19 13.18 18.17
N LEU A 89 -6.22 14.52 18.18
CA LEU A 89 -5.54 15.33 17.17
C LEU A 89 -4.03 15.30 17.36
N ASP A 90 -3.56 15.30 18.61
CA ASP A 90 -2.13 15.17 18.93
C ASP A 90 -1.60 13.78 18.53
N VAL A 91 -2.36 12.72 18.84
CA VAL A 91 -2.03 11.35 18.42
C VAL A 91 -2.01 11.23 16.90
N ALA A 92 -3.00 11.80 16.20
CA ALA A 92 -3.03 11.81 14.74
C ALA A 92 -1.85 12.57 14.15
N LYS A 93 -1.46 13.71 14.73
CA LYS A 93 -0.29 14.49 14.31
C LYS A 93 1.02 13.72 14.51
N GLU A 94 1.17 13.05 15.65
CA GLU A 94 2.33 12.17 15.90
C GLU A 94 2.37 11.01 14.91
N PHE A 95 1.22 10.37 14.68
CA PHE A 95 1.11 9.25 13.75
C PHE A 95 1.46 9.68 12.32
N ARG A 96 0.94 10.81 11.82
CA ARG A 96 1.28 11.37 10.51
C ARG A 96 2.78 11.68 10.35
N LYS A 97 3.44 12.09 11.44
CA LYS A 97 4.89 12.33 11.46
C LYS A 97 5.69 11.04 11.41
N LYS A 98 5.26 9.99 12.11
CA LYS A 98 5.92 8.67 12.16
C LYS A 98 5.65 7.82 10.92
N TYR A 99 4.45 7.93 10.35
CA TYR A 99 4.00 7.16 9.19
C TYR A 99 4.50 7.80 7.88
N GLN A 100 5.82 7.72 7.67
CA GLN A 100 6.51 8.31 6.53
C GLN A 100 7.38 7.25 5.87
N PHE A 101 6.90 6.64 4.78
CA PHE A 101 7.68 5.61 4.09
C PHE A 101 8.86 6.18 3.29
N SER A 102 8.98 7.50 3.12
CA SER A 102 10.13 8.13 2.45
C SER A 102 11.48 7.88 3.14
N ASP A 103 11.48 7.50 4.42
CA ASP A 103 12.68 7.07 5.14
C ASP A 103 13.18 5.68 4.76
N ILE A 104 12.35 4.85 4.13
CA ILE A 104 12.68 3.48 3.71
C ILE A 104 12.51 3.28 2.18
N LEU A 105 11.59 3.99 1.56
CA LEU A 105 11.31 3.98 0.13
C LEU A 105 11.66 5.36 -0.45
N PRO A 106 12.93 5.56 -0.88
CA PRO A 106 13.36 6.82 -1.42
C PRO A 106 12.71 7.08 -2.77
N ARG A 107 12.54 8.36 -3.09
CA ARG A 107 12.02 8.81 -4.37
C ARG A 107 13.08 8.73 -5.46
N SER A 108 12.74 8.18 -6.62
CA SER A 108 13.56 8.27 -7.84
C SER A 108 13.76 9.75 -8.23
N MET A 109 14.94 10.09 -8.76
CA MET A 109 15.18 11.44 -9.29
C MET A 109 14.42 11.75 -10.57
N ARG A 110 14.16 10.73 -11.39
CA ARG A 110 13.36 10.88 -12.61
C ARG A 110 11.87 11.02 -12.29
N CYS A 111 11.52 10.96 -11.00
CA CYS A 111 10.15 11.13 -10.58
C CYS A 111 9.76 12.60 -10.50
N HIS A 112 8.85 12.96 -11.39
CA HIS A 112 8.21 14.25 -11.46
C HIS A 112 6.91 14.22 -10.65
N ILE A 113 6.79 15.15 -9.70
CA ILE A 113 5.59 15.30 -8.87
C ILE A 113 5.00 16.68 -9.10
N LYS A 114 3.77 16.72 -9.62
CA LYS A 114 3.08 17.95 -9.98
C LYS A 114 1.77 18.04 -9.22
N LYS A 115 1.67 19.03 -8.33
CA LYS A 115 0.41 19.30 -7.63
C LYS A 115 -0.65 19.70 -8.67
N LYS A 116 -1.81 19.06 -8.59
CA LYS A 116 -2.97 19.40 -9.41
C LYS A 116 -4.21 19.35 -8.54
N GLN A 117 -5.08 20.32 -8.74
CA GLN A 117 -6.36 20.40 -8.07
C GLN A 117 -7.46 20.09 -9.06
N TYR A 118 -8.49 19.43 -8.55
CA TYR A 118 -9.72 19.16 -9.28
C TYR A 118 -10.90 19.76 -8.53
N THR A 119 -11.87 20.24 -9.27
CA THR A 119 -13.10 20.81 -8.71
C THR A 119 -14.30 20.14 -9.37
N PHE A 120 -15.26 19.72 -8.55
CA PHE A 120 -16.58 19.26 -8.99
C PHE A 120 -17.62 19.76 -8.00
N ASP A 121 -18.75 20.30 -8.48
CA ASP A 121 -19.81 20.89 -7.64
C ASP A 121 -19.30 21.86 -6.55
N ASN A 122 -18.38 22.76 -6.93
CA ASN A 122 -17.73 23.74 -6.04
C ASN A 122 -16.93 23.14 -4.87
N ARG A 123 -16.64 21.85 -4.90
CA ARG A 123 -15.76 21.18 -3.93
C ARG A 123 -14.41 20.91 -4.57
N LEU A 124 -13.36 21.33 -3.86
CA LEU A 124 -11.97 21.22 -4.28
C LEU A 124 -11.32 19.99 -3.65
N VAL A 125 -10.62 19.19 -4.46
CA VAL A 125 -9.75 18.12 -3.98
C VAL A 125 -8.31 18.37 -4.43
N ASN A 126 -7.37 18.01 -3.56
CA ASN A 126 -5.94 18.14 -3.83
C ASN A 126 -5.37 16.78 -4.19
N GLY A 127 -4.43 16.77 -5.12
CA GLY A 127 -3.65 15.60 -5.42
C GLY A 127 -2.41 15.93 -6.22
N TYR A 128 -1.72 14.87 -6.64
CA TYR A 128 -0.43 14.98 -7.29
C TYR A 128 -0.35 13.99 -8.45
N TRP A 129 0.00 14.50 -9.63
CA TRP A 129 0.48 13.68 -10.73
C TRP A 129 1.90 13.24 -10.43
N ILE A 130 2.17 11.96 -10.58
CA ILE A 130 3.44 11.31 -10.30
C ILE A 130 3.82 10.49 -11.54
N ASP A 131 4.94 10.87 -12.15
CA ASP A 131 5.49 10.27 -13.36
C ASP A 131 6.98 10.02 -13.18
N ASP A 132 7.42 8.77 -13.35
CA ASP A 132 8.85 8.42 -13.33
C ASP A 132 9.34 8.17 -14.77
N SER A 133 9.43 9.24 -15.57
CA SER A 133 9.92 9.23 -16.96
C SER A 133 10.54 10.57 -17.35
N ASP A 134 11.47 10.53 -18.31
CA ASP A 134 12.14 11.74 -18.83
C ASP A 134 11.19 12.67 -19.61
N GLU A 135 10.01 12.19 -20.01
CA GLU A 135 8.94 12.97 -20.65
C GLU A 135 7.65 12.90 -19.81
N GLU A 136 6.90 14.01 -19.69
CA GLU A 136 5.58 14.02 -19.02
C GLU A 136 4.61 13.12 -19.79
N ARG A 137 4.17 12.01 -19.18
CA ARG A 137 3.17 11.09 -19.74
C ARG A 137 1.72 11.60 -19.67
N GLN A 138 1.51 12.80 -19.10
CA GLN A 138 0.21 13.46 -18.89
C GLN A 138 -0.46 13.92 -20.19
N THR A 139 -0.72 12.96 -21.08
CA THR A 139 -1.47 13.17 -22.31
C THR A 139 -2.90 12.65 -22.13
N PRO A 140 -3.89 13.21 -22.85
CA PRO A 140 -5.28 12.74 -22.79
C PRO A 140 -5.45 11.26 -23.15
N THR A 141 -4.45 10.63 -23.76
CA THR A 141 -4.46 9.23 -24.20
C THR A 141 -3.79 8.26 -23.25
N ALA A 142 -3.09 8.74 -22.21
CA ALA A 142 -2.33 7.89 -21.30
C ALA A 142 -3.22 7.14 -20.31
N ASN A 143 -2.78 5.95 -19.92
CA ASN A 143 -3.35 5.19 -18.82
C ASN A 143 -2.99 5.86 -17.49
N ILE A 144 -3.87 5.71 -16.49
CA ILE A 144 -3.73 6.36 -15.19
C ILE A 144 -4.04 5.36 -14.08
N ILE A 145 -3.22 5.36 -13.03
CA ILE A 145 -3.54 4.74 -11.75
C ILE A 145 -4.00 5.84 -10.79
N LEU A 146 -5.27 5.79 -10.40
CA LEU A 146 -5.78 6.60 -9.30
C LEU A 146 -5.45 5.91 -7.98
N TYR A 147 -4.48 6.44 -7.23
CA TYR A 147 -3.94 5.82 -6.03
C TYR A 147 -4.51 6.43 -4.74
N PHE A 148 -4.93 5.56 -3.82
CA PHE A 148 -5.35 5.92 -2.46
C PHE A 148 -4.42 5.27 -1.45
N HIS A 149 -3.73 6.11 -0.67
CA HIS A 149 -2.77 5.68 0.34
C HIS A 149 -3.42 5.03 1.56
N GLY A 150 -2.72 4.09 2.19
CA GLY A 150 -3.03 3.57 3.51
C GLY A 150 -2.72 4.55 4.65
N GLY A 151 -2.75 4.04 5.89
CA GLY A 151 -2.58 4.86 7.09
C GLY A 151 -3.85 4.99 7.93
N ALA A 152 -4.70 3.96 7.92
CA ALA A 152 -5.88 3.85 8.77
C ALA A 152 -6.90 5.00 8.66
N TYR A 153 -6.96 5.68 7.50
CA TYR A 153 -7.71 6.93 7.27
C TYR A 153 -7.22 8.15 8.07
N ILE A 154 -6.11 8.02 8.81
CA ILE A 154 -5.61 9.03 9.76
C ILE A 154 -4.27 9.61 9.28
N ALA A 155 -3.41 8.79 8.71
CA ALA A 155 -2.09 9.17 8.20
C ALA A 155 -1.89 8.75 6.73
N GLY A 156 -0.65 8.92 6.25
CA GLY A 156 -0.29 8.80 4.84
C GLY A 156 -0.50 10.13 4.13
N ASP A 157 0.41 10.45 3.22
CA ASP A 157 0.40 11.61 2.35
C ASP A 157 1.32 11.34 1.15
N MET A 158 1.31 12.25 0.17
CA MET A 158 2.19 12.14 -1.00
C MET A 158 3.67 12.04 -0.61
N ARG A 159 4.12 12.69 0.47
CA ARG A 159 5.56 12.67 0.83
C ARG A 159 5.99 11.28 1.27
N GLY A 160 5.16 10.60 2.05
CA GLY A 160 5.40 9.22 2.46
C GLY A 160 5.33 8.24 1.28
N TYR A 161 4.36 8.42 0.37
CA TYR A 161 4.06 7.44 -0.68
C TYR A 161 4.80 7.64 -1.99
N CYS A 162 5.35 8.84 -2.25
CA CYS A 162 5.92 9.16 -3.56
C CYS A 162 6.98 8.16 -4.00
N GLY A 163 7.87 7.67 -3.12
CA GLY A 163 8.87 6.66 -3.49
C GLY A 163 8.26 5.40 -4.11
N TYR A 164 7.18 4.90 -3.52
CA TYR A 164 6.44 3.76 -4.03
C TYR A 164 5.68 4.09 -5.32
N GLU A 165 4.96 5.22 -5.35
CA GLU A 165 4.15 5.63 -6.50
C GLU A 165 4.99 5.95 -7.74
N CYS A 166 6.18 6.52 -7.56
CA CYS A 166 7.17 6.69 -8.63
C CYS A 166 7.60 5.32 -9.18
N HIS A 167 7.89 4.37 -8.29
CA HIS A 167 8.24 3.01 -8.71
C HIS A 167 7.11 2.34 -9.49
N LEU A 168 5.86 2.47 -9.04
CA LEU A 168 4.70 1.97 -9.79
C LEU A 168 4.61 2.63 -11.17
N SER A 169 4.82 3.94 -11.23
CA SER A 169 4.76 4.68 -12.50
C SER A 169 5.78 4.18 -13.52
N ASN A 170 7.03 3.93 -13.08
CA ASN A 170 8.07 3.37 -13.92
C ASN A 170 7.79 1.89 -14.27
N LEU A 171 7.43 1.06 -13.28
CA LEU A 171 7.25 -0.38 -13.47
C LEU A 171 6.14 -0.69 -14.47
N PHE A 172 5.01 0.02 -14.36
CA PHE A 172 3.83 -0.19 -15.21
C PHE A 172 3.83 0.68 -16.46
N ASN A 173 4.74 1.65 -16.57
CA ASN A 173 4.70 2.68 -17.59
C ASN A 173 3.35 3.43 -17.63
N ILE A 174 2.81 3.74 -16.45
CA ILE A 174 1.51 4.42 -16.25
C ILE A 174 1.70 5.64 -15.34
N SER A 175 0.98 6.74 -15.59
CA SER A 175 0.96 7.89 -14.67
C SER A 175 0.18 7.55 -13.40
N VAL A 176 0.69 7.96 -12.23
CA VAL A 176 -0.03 7.78 -10.96
C VAL A 176 -0.62 9.12 -10.53
N TYR A 177 -1.91 9.13 -10.18
CA TYR A 177 -2.55 10.26 -9.51
C TYR A 177 -2.76 9.92 -8.04
N HIS A 178 -1.98 10.54 -7.16
CA HIS A 178 -2.16 10.46 -5.72
C HIS A 178 -3.25 11.42 -5.28
N LEU A 179 -4.33 10.91 -4.67
CA LEU A 179 -5.33 11.75 -4.03
C LEU A 179 -4.91 12.04 -2.57
N GLU A 180 -4.74 13.32 -2.24
CA GLU A 180 -4.51 13.78 -0.87
C GLU A 180 -5.88 13.98 -0.18
N TYR A 181 -6.53 12.87 0.17
CA TYR A 181 -7.88 12.87 0.74
C TYR A 181 -7.89 13.40 2.19
N ARG A 182 -9.03 13.95 2.61
CA ARG A 182 -9.25 14.39 3.99
C ARG A 182 -9.18 13.21 4.96
N ARG A 183 -8.52 13.41 6.10
CA ARG A 183 -8.22 12.34 7.07
C ARG A 183 -8.94 12.55 8.40
N ALA A 184 -9.11 11.45 9.12
CA ALA A 184 -9.57 11.43 10.50
C ALA A 184 -8.47 11.91 11.46
N PRO A 185 -8.84 12.42 12.65
CA PRO A 185 -10.21 12.59 13.17
C PRO A 185 -10.95 13.84 12.69
N GLU A 186 -10.30 14.73 11.95
CA GLU A 186 -10.89 15.99 11.45
C GLU A 186 -12.06 15.74 10.50
N TYR A 187 -11.92 14.72 9.64
CA TYR A 187 -12.94 14.26 8.72
C TYR A 187 -13.08 12.74 8.81
N ARG A 188 -14.31 12.25 8.92
CA ARG A 188 -14.60 10.83 9.18
C ARG A 188 -15.29 10.19 7.99
N LEU A 189 -15.26 8.86 7.89
CA LEU A 189 -16.11 8.13 6.96
C LEU A 189 -17.60 8.41 7.29
N PRO A 190 -18.48 8.53 6.28
CA PRO A 190 -18.21 8.39 4.84
C PRO A 190 -17.74 9.70 4.14
N VAL A 191 -17.53 10.81 4.85
CA VAL A 191 -17.12 12.10 4.24
C VAL A 191 -15.79 11.99 3.48
N ILE A 192 -14.87 11.12 3.91
CA ILE A 192 -13.61 10.85 3.20
C ILE A 192 -13.88 10.28 1.78
N VAL A 193 -14.94 9.50 1.60
CA VAL A 193 -15.32 8.92 0.31
C VAL A 193 -15.73 9.99 -0.71
N ASP A 194 -16.27 11.11 -0.23
CA ASP A 194 -16.66 12.23 -1.11
C ASP A 194 -15.45 12.75 -1.90
N ASP A 195 -14.25 12.82 -1.32
CA ASP A 195 -13.06 13.35 -2.01
C ASP A 195 -12.68 12.48 -3.20
N ALA A 196 -12.72 11.15 -3.02
CA ALA A 196 -12.46 10.19 -4.08
C ALA A 196 -13.52 10.28 -5.19
N LEU A 197 -14.79 10.43 -4.81
CA LEU A 197 -15.90 10.55 -5.77
C LEU A 197 -15.85 11.88 -6.55
N ILE A 198 -15.53 12.99 -5.87
CA ILE A 198 -15.36 14.33 -6.47
C ILE A 198 -14.26 14.29 -7.51
N LEU A 199 -13.11 13.72 -7.17
CA LEU A 199 -12.01 13.55 -8.11
C LEU A 199 -12.43 12.71 -9.31
N TYR A 200 -13.08 11.56 -9.08
CA TYR A 200 -13.49 10.67 -10.15
C TYR A 200 -14.43 11.35 -11.15
N LYS A 201 -15.42 12.11 -10.64
CA LYS A 201 -16.34 12.89 -11.46
C LYS A 201 -15.64 14.05 -12.19
N ALA A 202 -14.70 14.72 -11.55
CA ALA A 202 -13.92 15.77 -12.19
C ALA A 202 -13.07 15.22 -13.36
N LEU A 203 -12.46 14.04 -13.19
CA LEU A 203 -11.72 13.36 -14.25
C LEU A 203 -12.64 12.96 -15.41
N LEU A 204 -13.84 12.44 -15.13
CA LEU A 204 -14.85 12.13 -16.15
C LEU A 204 -15.32 13.38 -16.91
N ASN A 205 -15.40 14.53 -16.24
CA ASN A 205 -15.73 15.80 -16.90
C ASN A 205 -14.62 16.29 -17.84
N GLU A 206 -13.34 16.02 -17.52
CA GLU A 206 -12.21 16.36 -18.39
C GLU A 206 -12.08 15.40 -19.59
N ASP A 207 -12.27 14.10 -19.38
CA ASP A 207 -12.35 13.08 -20.44
C ASP A 207 -13.46 12.06 -20.12
N ALA A 208 -14.55 12.11 -20.89
CA ALA A 208 -15.68 11.21 -20.72
C ALA A 208 -15.33 9.72 -20.92
N ARG A 209 -14.16 9.40 -21.50
CA ARG A 209 -13.64 8.04 -21.68
C ARG A 209 -12.49 7.71 -20.73
N ILE A 210 -12.21 8.56 -19.74
CA ILE A 210 -11.10 8.33 -18.79
C ILE A 210 -11.26 6.99 -18.05
N ASN A 211 -12.50 6.58 -17.80
CA ASN A 211 -12.80 5.29 -17.17
C ASN A 211 -12.21 4.11 -17.96
N GLN A 212 -12.03 4.26 -19.28
CA GLN A 212 -11.46 3.22 -20.13
C GLN A 212 -9.93 3.10 -20.01
N LYS A 213 -9.28 4.01 -19.28
CA LYS A 213 -7.83 4.11 -19.11
C LYS A 213 -7.41 4.14 -17.64
N LEU A 214 -8.39 4.21 -16.73
CA LEU A 214 -8.18 4.42 -15.31
C LEU A 214 -8.26 3.09 -14.55
N ILE A 215 -7.26 2.85 -13.72
CA ILE A 215 -7.23 1.77 -12.74
C ILE A 215 -7.24 2.41 -11.36
N VAL A 216 -8.14 1.98 -10.47
CA VAL A 216 -8.13 2.40 -9.07
C VAL A 216 -7.19 1.48 -8.30
N MET A 217 -6.28 2.03 -7.51
CA MET A 217 -5.35 1.25 -6.70
C MET A 217 -5.28 1.81 -5.28
N GLY A 218 -5.19 0.96 -4.29
CA GLY A 218 -4.96 1.42 -2.93
C GLY A 218 -4.55 0.32 -1.98
N ASP A 219 -3.90 0.73 -0.90
CA ASP A 219 -3.40 -0.16 0.14
C ASP A 219 -4.09 0.08 1.48
N SER A 220 -4.26 -0.95 2.29
CA SER A 220 -4.83 -0.82 3.64
C SER A 220 -6.16 -0.05 3.64
N ALA A 221 -6.29 1.04 4.41
CA ALA A 221 -7.41 1.98 4.39
C ALA A 221 -7.69 2.57 2.99
N GLY A 222 -6.67 2.83 2.18
CA GLY A 222 -6.81 3.27 0.79
C GLY A 222 -7.40 2.17 -0.12
N GLY A 223 -7.14 0.90 0.19
CA GLY A 223 -7.84 -0.24 -0.41
C GLY A 223 -9.33 -0.26 -0.03
N GLY A 224 -9.65 0.00 1.23
CA GLY A 224 -11.04 0.22 1.68
C GLY A 224 -11.72 1.39 0.97
N LEU A 225 -11.02 2.53 0.85
CA LEU A 225 -11.49 3.72 0.12
C LEU A 225 -11.75 3.41 -1.36
N SER A 226 -10.86 2.61 -1.98
CA SER A 226 -11.01 2.16 -3.37
C SER A 226 -12.31 1.37 -3.54
N LEU A 227 -12.60 0.43 -2.65
CA LEU A 227 -13.85 -0.33 -2.68
C LEU A 227 -15.07 0.57 -2.50
N LEU A 228 -15.05 1.47 -1.51
CA LEU A 228 -16.13 2.41 -1.25
C LEU A 228 -16.40 3.32 -2.45
N LEU A 229 -15.35 3.80 -3.13
CA LEU A 229 -15.47 4.57 -4.37
C LEU A 229 -16.20 3.76 -5.44
N ILE A 230 -15.78 2.53 -5.73
CA ILE A 230 -16.43 1.71 -6.77
C ILE A 230 -17.89 1.44 -6.41
N GLN A 231 -18.22 1.21 -5.14
CA GLN A 231 -19.63 1.07 -4.70
C GLN A 231 -20.44 2.33 -5.01
N GLN A 232 -19.88 3.52 -4.79
CA GLN A 232 -20.54 4.79 -5.15
C GLN A 232 -20.68 4.97 -6.66
N ILE A 233 -19.65 4.62 -7.45
CA ILE A 233 -19.68 4.64 -8.92
C ILE A 233 -20.82 3.78 -9.45
N VAL A 234 -20.92 2.54 -8.98
CA VAL A 234 -21.99 1.60 -9.37
C VAL A 234 -23.36 2.13 -8.92
N LYS A 235 -23.48 2.59 -7.68
CA LYS A 235 -24.74 3.14 -7.14
C LYS A 235 -25.24 4.34 -7.94
N GLN A 236 -24.34 5.20 -8.41
CA GLN A 236 -24.65 6.40 -9.19
C GLN A 236 -24.67 6.16 -10.70
N GLN A 237 -24.49 4.90 -11.15
CA GLN A 237 -24.48 4.51 -12.56
C GLN A 237 -23.44 5.32 -13.38
N LEU A 238 -22.32 5.66 -12.75
CA LEU A 238 -21.19 6.30 -13.42
C LEU A 238 -20.42 5.28 -14.26
N PRO A 239 -19.71 5.70 -15.32
CA PRO A 239 -18.81 4.83 -16.05
C PRO A 239 -17.85 4.13 -15.08
N ILE A 240 -17.65 2.82 -15.24
CA ILE A 240 -16.83 2.00 -14.32
C ILE A 240 -15.37 2.06 -14.81
N PRO A 241 -14.36 2.20 -13.91
CA PRO A 241 -12.94 2.16 -14.31
C PRO A 241 -12.53 0.77 -14.83
N ARG A 242 -11.37 0.67 -15.49
CA ARG A 242 -10.90 -0.58 -16.10
C ARG A 242 -10.61 -1.70 -15.12
N GLY A 243 -10.19 -1.35 -13.92
CA GLY A 243 -9.78 -2.32 -12.91
C GLY A 243 -9.65 -1.68 -11.54
N ILE A 244 -9.61 -2.55 -10.54
CA ILE A 244 -9.27 -2.19 -9.16
C ILE A 244 -8.17 -3.10 -8.62
N ILE A 245 -7.14 -2.51 -8.02
CA ILE A 245 -6.02 -3.22 -7.38
C ILE A 245 -6.03 -2.90 -5.90
N LEU A 246 -6.03 -3.93 -5.06
CA LEU A 246 -6.18 -3.83 -3.61
C LEU A 246 -5.02 -4.53 -2.94
N LEU A 247 -4.24 -3.77 -2.16
CA LEU A 247 -3.11 -4.29 -1.39
C LEU A 247 -3.50 -4.32 0.08
N SER A 248 -3.74 -5.49 0.64
CA SER A 248 -4.13 -5.67 2.05
C SER A 248 -5.31 -4.77 2.47
N PRO A 249 -6.44 -4.75 1.72
CA PRO A 249 -7.48 -3.75 1.97
C PRO A 249 -8.11 -3.91 3.35
N TRP A 250 -8.23 -2.80 4.07
CA TRP A 250 -9.01 -2.74 5.30
C TRP A 250 -10.47 -2.44 4.95
N ALA A 251 -11.36 -3.42 5.14
CA ALA A 251 -12.73 -3.37 4.62
C ALA A 251 -13.80 -3.73 5.66
N ASP A 252 -13.41 -4.24 6.83
CA ASP A 252 -14.25 -4.48 7.99
C ASP A 252 -13.80 -3.60 9.19
N LEU A 253 -14.46 -2.47 9.40
CA LEU A 253 -14.25 -1.64 10.61
C LEU A 253 -14.99 -2.17 11.85
N SER A 254 -15.73 -3.27 11.76
CA SER A 254 -16.25 -3.98 12.94
C SER A 254 -15.24 -4.98 13.53
N LEU A 255 -14.13 -5.22 12.84
CA LEU A 255 -13.02 -6.09 13.27
C LEU A 255 -13.48 -7.52 13.61
N THR A 256 -14.46 -8.04 12.87
CA THR A 256 -15.07 -9.36 13.15
C THR A 256 -14.30 -10.53 12.54
N GLY A 257 -13.39 -10.26 11.60
CA GLY A 257 -12.59 -11.29 10.93
C GLY A 257 -11.73 -12.12 11.90
N GLU A 258 -11.65 -13.44 11.67
CA GLU A 258 -10.87 -14.38 12.51
C GLU A 258 -9.38 -14.02 12.60
N SER A 259 -8.84 -13.40 11.54
CA SER A 259 -7.46 -12.91 11.52
C SER A 259 -7.19 -11.87 12.60
N ASN A 260 -8.19 -11.10 13.03
CA ASN A 260 -8.05 -10.11 14.12
C ASN A 260 -7.73 -10.75 15.49
N LYS A 261 -7.98 -12.06 15.63
CA LYS A 261 -7.68 -12.82 16.85
C LYS A 261 -6.26 -13.41 16.87
N ARG A 262 -5.53 -13.35 15.75
CA ARG A 262 -4.19 -13.90 15.62
C ARG A 262 -3.12 -12.84 15.90
N TYR A 263 -2.02 -13.28 16.50
CA TYR A 263 -0.74 -12.55 16.52
C TYR A 263 0.16 -13.25 15.49
N PRO A 264 0.71 -12.57 14.46
CA PRO A 264 1.60 -11.42 14.64
C PRO A 264 1.59 -10.42 13.44
N ASP A 265 0.61 -9.53 13.36
CA ASP A 265 0.73 -8.39 12.44
C ASP A 265 1.77 -7.39 12.99
N LEU A 266 2.74 -7.04 12.16
CA LEU A 266 3.88 -6.21 12.54
C LEU A 266 3.59 -4.72 12.46
N MET A 267 2.60 -4.34 11.66
CA MET A 267 2.25 -2.94 11.44
C MET A 267 1.05 -2.52 12.28
N PHE A 268 0.14 -3.45 12.56
CA PHE A 268 -1.08 -3.13 13.29
C PHE A 268 -1.24 -4.03 14.50
N VAL A 269 -1.29 -3.41 15.67
CA VAL A 269 -1.76 -4.08 16.90
C VAL A 269 -3.25 -3.82 17.08
N TYR A 270 -3.97 -4.80 17.61
CA TYR A 270 -5.43 -4.75 17.73
C TYR A 270 -5.95 -3.47 18.41
N ASN A 271 -5.33 -3.04 19.52
CA ASN A 271 -5.72 -1.81 20.22
C ASN A 271 -5.59 -0.55 19.35
N TYR A 272 -4.59 -0.51 18.47
CA TYR A 272 -4.42 0.58 17.54
C TYR A 272 -5.52 0.57 16.45
N LEU A 273 -5.93 -0.61 15.97
CA LEU A 273 -7.08 -0.72 15.05
C LEU A 273 -8.36 -0.24 15.71
N VAL A 274 -8.65 -0.67 16.95
CA VAL A 274 -9.85 -0.22 17.68
C VAL A 274 -9.86 1.31 17.83
N TRP A 275 -8.72 1.90 18.22
CA TRP A 275 -8.59 3.36 18.29
C TRP A 275 -8.80 4.01 16.92
N SER A 276 -8.25 3.43 15.86
CA SER A 276 -8.38 3.93 14.50
C SER A 276 -9.81 3.87 13.97
N VAL A 277 -10.56 2.79 14.27
CA VAL A 277 -11.99 2.67 13.97
C VAL A 277 -12.76 3.81 14.60
N LYS A 278 -12.54 4.07 15.90
CA LYS A 278 -13.19 5.18 16.61
C LYS A 278 -12.90 6.51 15.93
N GLN A 279 -11.65 6.76 15.52
CA GLN A 279 -11.32 8.03 14.86
C GLN A 279 -11.91 8.11 13.46
N ALA A 280 -11.84 7.04 12.68
CA ALA A 280 -12.30 7.00 11.30
C ALA A 280 -13.83 7.07 11.16
N THR A 281 -14.59 6.55 12.13
CA THR A 281 -16.06 6.45 12.06
C THR A 281 -16.79 7.35 13.06
N GLY A 282 -16.12 7.74 14.16
CA GLY A 282 -16.76 8.41 15.30
C GLY A 282 -17.53 7.46 16.21
N ASN A 283 -17.43 6.15 16.00
CA ASN A 283 -18.18 5.14 16.72
C ASN A 283 -17.25 4.15 17.43
N GLU A 284 -17.37 4.08 18.75
CA GLU A 284 -16.59 3.19 19.61
C GLU A 284 -17.15 1.76 19.65
N ASP A 285 -18.43 1.60 19.34
CA ASP A 285 -19.10 0.31 19.31
C ASP A 285 -18.80 -0.39 17.97
N LEU A 286 -17.78 -1.26 17.97
CA LEU A 286 -17.31 -1.96 16.78
C LEU A 286 -18.44 -2.67 16.02
N ASN A 287 -19.42 -3.25 16.73
CA ASN A 287 -20.53 -3.98 16.11
C ASN A 287 -21.43 -3.09 15.25
N LYS A 288 -21.40 -1.76 15.47
CA LYS A 288 -22.16 -0.78 14.68
C LYS A 288 -21.41 -0.29 13.45
N ASN A 289 -20.16 -0.71 13.25
CA ASN A 289 -19.35 -0.36 12.08
C ASN A 289 -19.53 -1.37 10.92
N THR A 290 -20.69 -2.02 10.82
CA THR A 290 -21.03 -2.94 9.72
C THR A 290 -21.75 -2.25 8.55
N ASP A 291 -21.98 -0.92 8.63
CA ASP A 291 -22.58 -0.16 7.54
C ASP A 291 -21.70 -0.24 6.28
N PRO A 292 -22.23 -0.69 5.12
CA PRO A 292 -21.50 -0.70 3.85
C PRO A 292 -20.87 0.63 3.43
N LEU A 293 -21.34 1.77 3.96
CA LEU A 293 -20.77 3.08 3.68
C LEU A 293 -19.43 3.35 4.38
N VAL A 294 -19.09 2.56 5.40
CA VAL A 294 -17.79 2.62 6.08
C VAL A 294 -17.01 1.32 5.92
N SER A 295 -17.71 0.17 5.96
CA SER A 295 -17.13 -1.17 5.86
C SER A 295 -17.54 -1.84 4.55
N PRO A 296 -16.80 -1.63 3.45
CA PRO A 296 -17.22 -2.05 2.12
C PRO A 296 -17.39 -3.57 1.96
N VAL A 297 -16.80 -4.41 2.84
CA VAL A 297 -16.98 -5.86 2.83
C VAL A 297 -18.45 -6.28 2.96
N PHE A 298 -19.25 -5.49 3.69
CA PHE A 298 -20.69 -5.75 3.87
C PHE A 298 -21.53 -5.25 2.69
N GLY A 299 -20.99 -4.38 1.83
CA GLY A 299 -21.65 -3.88 0.63
C GLY A 299 -21.70 -4.85 -0.55
N SER A 300 -22.29 -4.42 -1.66
CA SER A 300 -22.37 -5.21 -2.89
C SER A 300 -21.14 -4.99 -3.77
N PHE A 301 -20.65 -6.06 -4.40
CA PHE A 301 -19.64 -6.08 -5.45
C PHE A 301 -20.23 -6.34 -6.85
N LYS A 302 -21.55 -6.47 -7.01
CA LYS A 302 -22.19 -6.57 -8.33
C LYS A 302 -21.78 -5.39 -9.22
N ASN A 303 -21.51 -5.67 -10.48
CA ASN A 303 -21.03 -4.70 -11.49
C ASN A 303 -19.68 -4.04 -11.15
N PHE A 304 -18.87 -4.66 -10.29
CA PHE A 304 -17.49 -4.21 -10.11
C PHE A 304 -16.64 -4.48 -11.35
N PRO A 305 -15.59 -3.67 -11.58
CA PRO A 305 -14.58 -3.99 -12.59
C PRO A 305 -13.77 -5.22 -12.17
N PRO A 306 -12.95 -5.78 -13.09
CA PRO A 306 -11.94 -6.77 -12.73
C PRO A 306 -11.11 -6.31 -11.52
N MET A 307 -10.84 -7.24 -10.61
CA MET A 307 -10.19 -6.97 -9.34
C MET A 307 -8.91 -7.80 -9.17
N TYR A 308 -7.83 -7.15 -8.77
CA TYR A 308 -6.63 -7.78 -8.25
C TYR A 308 -6.54 -7.55 -6.74
N LEU A 309 -6.37 -8.61 -5.97
CA LEU A 309 -6.26 -8.57 -4.52
C LEU A 309 -4.93 -9.22 -4.11
N SER A 310 -4.14 -8.52 -3.30
CA SER A 310 -2.96 -9.09 -2.65
C SER A 310 -3.12 -8.97 -1.14
N VAL A 311 -2.81 -10.04 -0.41
CA VAL A 311 -2.81 -10.03 1.06
C VAL A 311 -1.82 -11.07 1.59
N GLY A 312 -1.14 -10.75 2.67
CA GLY A 312 -0.30 -11.67 3.43
C GLY A 312 -1.08 -12.41 4.52
N THR A 313 -0.59 -13.59 4.92
CA THR A 313 -1.23 -14.37 6.00
C THR A 313 -0.80 -13.94 7.41
N ALA A 314 0.25 -13.11 7.53
CA ALA A 314 0.65 -12.47 8.79
C ALA A 314 0.03 -11.06 8.92
N GLU A 315 -1.26 -10.94 8.61
CA GLU A 315 -2.01 -9.69 8.63
C GLU A 315 -3.32 -9.81 9.41
N LEU A 316 -3.75 -8.70 10.04
CA LEU A 316 -5.10 -8.58 10.58
C LEU A 316 -6.16 -8.46 9.46
N SER A 317 -5.79 -7.91 8.29
CA SER A 317 -6.64 -7.75 7.09
C SER A 317 -6.82 -9.01 6.23
N GLU A 318 -6.25 -10.16 6.61
CA GLU A 318 -6.41 -11.40 5.82
C GLU A 318 -7.89 -11.78 5.66
N SER A 319 -8.67 -11.75 6.75
CA SER A 319 -10.09 -12.14 6.70
C SER A 319 -10.91 -11.21 5.80
N ASP A 320 -10.62 -9.90 5.84
CA ASP A 320 -11.26 -8.89 5.01
C ASP A 320 -11.05 -9.22 3.53
N ALA A 321 -9.79 -9.45 3.13
CA ALA A 321 -9.43 -9.82 1.77
C ALA A 321 -10.12 -11.11 1.32
N LEU A 322 -10.10 -12.16 2.14
CA LEU A 322 -10.77 -13.43 1.82
C LEU A 322 -12.29 -13.27 1.70
N ALA A 323 -12.91 -12.44 2.54
CA ALA A 323 -14.33 -12.15 2.49
C ALA A 323 -14.72 -11.36 1.22
N ILE A 324 -13.92 -10.35 0.85
CA ILE A 324 -14.06 -9.62 -0.43
C ILE A 324 -13.98 -10.60 -1.60
N TYR A 325 -12.92 -11.41 -1.67
CA TYR A 325 -12.70 -12.37 -2.74
C TYR A 325 -13.90 -13.31 -2.91
N LYS A 326 -14.33 -13.95 -1.82
CA LYS A 326 -15.46 -14.90 -1.82
C LYS A 326 -16.74 -14.24 -2.31
N LYS A 327 -17.08 -13.07 -1.76
CA LYS A 327 -18.33 -12.36 -2.08
C LYS A 327 -18.32 -11.79 -3.50
N ALA A 328 -17.21 -11.24 -3.96
CA ALA A 328 -17.06 -10.72 -5.32
C ALA A 328 -17.14 -11.85 -6.36
N LYS A 329 -16.52 -13.02 -6.11
CA LYS A 329 -16.68 -14.21 -6.96
C LYS A 329 -18.13 -14.69 -7.01
N GLN A 330 -18.82 -14.76 -5.87
CA GLN A 330 -20.26 -15.12 -5.81
C GLN A 330 -21.15 -14.14 -6.59
N GLN A 331 -20.67 -12.91 -6.82
CA GLN A 331 -21.36 -11.87 -7.58
C GLN A 331 -20.81 -11.72 -9.00
N ASN A 332 -20.13 -12.75 -9.51
CA ASN A 332 -19.61 -12.87 -10.87
C ASN A 332 -18.57 -11.80 -11.26
N VAL A 333 -17.85 -11.24 -10.29
CA VAL A 333 -16.72 -10.35 -10.55
C VAL A 333 -15.49 -11.17 -10.95
N ASN A 334 -14.76 -10.73 -11.96
CA ASN A 334 -13.46 -11.31 -12.29
C ASN A 334 -12.41 -10.90 -11.26
N VAL A 335 -12.22 -11.74 -10.23
CA VAL A 335 -11.23 -11.50 -9.17
C VAL A 335 -10.04 -12.45 -9.28
N GLN A 336 -8.84 -11.89 -9.25
CA GLN A 336 -7.58 -12.60 -8.98
C GLN A 336 -7.12 -12.26 -7.56
N ILE A 337 -6.72 -13.27 -6.79
CA ILE A 337 -6.16 -13.11 -5.44
C ILE A 337 -4.76 -13.73 -5.39
N GLU A 338 -3.83 -13.00 -4.77
CA GLU A 338 -2.49 -13.46 -4.43
C GLU A 338 -2.34 -13.45 -2.90
N ILE A 339 -2.03 -14.61 -2.32
CA ILE A 339 -1.87 -14.79 -0.87
C ILE A 339 -0.40 -15.01 -0.54
N GLY A 340 0.22 -14.03 0.12
CA GLY A 340 1.60 -14.08 0.58
C GLY A 340 1.75 -14.84 1.89
N GLN A 341 2.28 -16.07 1.85
CA GLN A 341 2.45 -16.86 3.07
C GLN A 341 3.46 -16.22 4.03
N ASN A 342 3.05 -16.00 5.28
CA ASN A 342 3.80 -15.34 6.36
C ASN A 342 4.21 -13.88 6.08
N LEU A 343 3.69 -13.29 5.00
CA LEU A 343 3.98 -11.89 4.65
C LEU A 343 3.12 -10.94 5.46
N MET A 344 3.72 -9.81 5.83
CA MET A 344 3.14 -8.76 6.67
C MET A 344 2.19 -7.84 5.90
N HIS A 345 1.55 -6.95 6.64
CA HIS A 345 0.62 -5.97 6.08
C HIS A 345 1.25 -5.13 4.96
N THR A 346 0.53 -4.99 3.85
CA THR A 346 0.95 -4.21 2.68
C THR A 346 2.33 -4.60 2.13
N TYR A 347 2.71 -5.88 2.26
CA TYR A 347 4.04 -6.33 1.84
C TYR A 347 4.47 -5.92 0.41
N PRO A 348 3.59 -5.74 -0.61
CA PRO A 348 4.05 -5.33 -1.95
C PRO A 348 4.64 -3.92 -2.00
N ILE A 349 4.34 -3.05 -1.01
CA ILE A 349 4.87 -1.69 -0.94
C ILE A 349 6.39 -1.69 -0.74
N PHE A 350 6.93 -2.67 0.00
CA PHE A 350 8.34 -2.72 0.37
C PHE A 350 9.23 -3.42 -0.68
N TYR A 351 8.96 -3.15 -1.97
CA TYR A 351 9.58 -3.78 -3.14
C TYR A 351 11.12 -3.74 -3.16
N LEU A 352 11.72 -2.73 -2.53
CA LEU A 352 13.17 -2.58 -2.49
C LEU A 352 13.88 -3.64 -1.66
N TYR A 353 13.16 -4.31 -0.76
CA TYR A 353 13.77 -5.05 0.32
C TYR A 353 13.75 -6.56 0.13
N TYR A 354 12.76 -7.13 -0.54
CA TYR A 354 12.66 -8.59 -0.66
C TYR A 354 11.92 -9.02 -1.94
N PRO A 355 12.24 -10.22 -2.47
CA PRO A 355 11.76 -10.69 -3.77
C PRO A 355 10.25 -10.90 -3.83
N GLU A 356 9.60 -11.27 -2.72
CA GLU A 356 8.16 -11.55 -2.69
C GLU A 356 7.34 -10.30 -3.07
N ALA A 357 7.73 -9.12 -2.57
CA ALA A 357 7.09 -7.87 -2.96
C ALA A 357 7.25 -7.59 -4.47
N GLN A 358 8.46 -7.76 -5.01
CA GLN A 358 8.74 -7.56 -6.43
C GLN A 358 7.96 -8.55 -7.31
N GLN A 359 7.83 -9.79 -6.87
CA GLN A 359 7.07 -10.81 -7.57
C GLN A 359 5.59 -10.44 -7.67
N THR A 360 4.98 -9.99 -6.57
CA THR A 360 3.59 -9.52 -6.58
C THR A 360 3.40 -8.31 -7.48
N LEU A 361 4.30 -7.31 -7.45
CA LEU A 361 4.20 -6.16 -8.36
C LEU A 361 4.34 -6.57 -9.84
N ASN A 362 5.21 -7.54 -10.15
CA ASN A 362 5.32 -8.09 -11.51
C ASN A 362 4.07 -8.88 -11.93
N ASN A 363 3.40 -9.57 -11.00
CA ASN A 363 2.12 -10.22 -11.28
C ASN A 363 1.02 -9.19 -11.55
N ILE A 364 0.98 -8.11 -10.77
CA ILE A 364 0.09 -6.97 -10.99
C ILE A 364 0.35 -6.36 -12.36
N LYS A 365 1.62 -6.14 -12.76
CA LYS A 365 1.98 -5.65 -14.09
C LYS A 365 1.35 -6.49 -15.19
N ARG A 366 1.54 -7.82 -15.15
CA ARG A 366 0.97 -8.75 -16.14
C ARG A 366 -0.56 -8.70 -16.16
N TRP A 367 -1.18 -8.51 -14.99
CA TRP A 367 -2.62 -8.36 -14.89
C TRP A 367 -3.11 -7.05 -15.52
N ILE A 368 -2.42 -5.92 -15.26
CA ILE A 368 -2.67 -4.61 -15.88
C ILE A 368 -2.57 -4.71 -17.40
N GLU A 369 -1.49 -5.29 -17.91
CA GLU A 369 -1.26 -5.48 -19.35
C GLU A 369 -2.42 -6.24 -20.00
N LYS A 370 -2.96 -7.26 -19.33
CA LYS A 370 -4.11 -8.00 -19.82
C LYS A 370 -5.39 -7.15 -19.88
N ILE A 371 -5.75 -6.47 -18.79
CA ILE A 371 -7.03 -5.73 -18.71
C ILE A 371 -7.06 -4.43 -19.54
N LEU A 372 -5.89 -3.93 -19.95
CA LEU A 372 -5.78 -2.78 -20.85
C LEU A 372 -5.82 -3.18 -22.34
N LEU A 373 -5.56 -4.45 -22.67
CA LEU A 373 -5.69 -4.99 -24.03
C LEU A 373 -7.10 -5.46 -24.38
N ASP A 374 -7.83 -6.01 -23.38
CA ASP A 374 -9.23 -6.45 -23.49
C ASP A 374 -10.21 -5.28 -23.71
#